data_AF-A0A5M8PNR7-F1
#
_entry.id   AF-A0A5M8PNR7-F1
#
_cell.length_a   1.000
_cell.length_b   1.000
_cell.length_c   1.000
_cell.angle_alpha   90.00
_cell.angle_beta   90.00
_cell.angle_gamma   90.00
#
_symmetry.space_group_name_H-M   'P 1'
#
loop_
_entity.id
_entity.type
_entity.pdbx_description
1 polymer ?
#
loop_
_entity_poly.entity_id
_entity_poly.type
_entity_poly.pdbx_seq_one_letter_code
_entity_poly.pdbx_strand_id
1 'polypeptide(L)'
;MPPAYTRMILCFSLPSGTGILYAIHIMRDGLRATVSDIPILSGEVKWACPSKQKGLRAIHVGRRPELVVKDLTASHLGFADLHATYFPPFELDGDILCAQPGFPQQWIGLPILATQATFINGGITTVLKILAENCRNFRTPYGQSSSKVQLPPELFDRAPLMYDSGHGLTSDHAEYVVLPSSPTGPPPFLLKSTQSAIFYLSPSALAALKTAASPVPGNQNRSSEPKWNSTHDAISALVWRSVLTATYAVRQISADALTSISLAVDGRARNDPPLRPDWLGNVTL
;
A
#
# COMPACT_ATOMS: atom_id res chain seq x y z
N MET A 1 10.52 13.23 0.36
CA MET A 1 9.08 12.94 0.29
C MET A 1 8.46 13.13 1.68
N PRO A 2 7.30 13.77 1.82
CA PRO A 2 6.57 13.77 3.08
C PRO A 2 6.28 12.31 3.50
N PRO A 3 6.28 12.00 4.82
CA PRO A 3 5.82 10.70 5.27
C PRO A 3 4.37 10.47 4.84
N ALA A 4 4.06 9.24 4.45
CA ALA A 4 2.71 8.82 4.13
C ALA A 4 2.46 7.42 4.70
N TYR A 5 1.25 7.18 5.18
CA TYR A 5 0.79 5.84 5.55
C TYR A 5 0.02 5.22 4.39
N THR A 6 0.44 4.01 4.00
CA THR A 6 -0.41 3.13 3.20
C THR A 6 -1.56 2.64 4.07
N ARG A 7 -2.78 3.06 3.75
CA ARG A 7 -4.00 2.65 4.46
C ARG A 7 -4.63 1.46 3.75
N MET A 8 -4.84 0.37 4.48
CA MET A 8 -5.54 -0.81 3.98
C MET A 8 -6.70 -1.11 4.92
N ILE A 9 -7.91 -1.22 4.38
CA ILE A 9 -9.12 -1.54 5.13
C ILE A 9 -9.57 -2.93 4.70
N LEU A 10 -9.69 -3.84 5.67
CA LEU A 10 -10.19 -5.20 5.48
C LEU A 10 -11.50 -5.34 6.26
N CYS A 11 -12.56 -5.76 5.58
CA CYS A 11 -13.89 -5.92 6.17
C CYS A 11 -14.19 -7.41 6.44
N PHE A 12 -14.66 -7.73 7.64
CA PHE A 12 -15.00 -9.09 8.05
C PHE A 12 -16.40 -9.13 8.66
N SER A 13 -17.16 -10.18 8.36
CA SER A 13 -18.41 -10.45 9.07
C SER A 13 -18.14 -10.91 10.50
N LEU A 14 -18.97 -10.46 11.43
CA LEU A 14 -18.97 -10.95 12.80
C LEU A 14 -20.13 -11.92 12.98
N PRO A 15 -19.89 -13.18 13.41
CA PRO A 15 -20.97 -14.12 13.70
C PRO A 15 -21.94 -13.57 14.75
N SER A 16 -23.24 -13.84 14.57
CA SER A 16 -24.28 -13.46 15.53
C SER A 16 -23.94 -13.93 16.94
N GLY A 17 -24.10 -13.06 17.93
CA GLY A 17 -23.77 -13.33 19.34
C GLY A 17 -22.28 -13.17 19.70
N THR A 18 -21.41 -12.84 18.75
CA THR A 18 -20.01 -12.49 19.07
C THR A 18 -19.97 -11.20 19.87
N GLY A 19 -19.55 -11.27 21.13
CA GLY A 19 -19.37 -10.07 21.97
C GLY A 19 -18.22 -9.19 21.46
N ILE A 20 -18.45 -7.88 21.37
CA ILE A 20 -17.44 -6.89 20.97
C ILE A 20 -16.16 -7.01 21.82
N LEU A 21 -16.31 -7.16 23.15
CA LEU A 21 -15.18 -7.33 24.07
C LEU A 21 -14.35 -8.58 23.77
N TYR A 22 -14.99 -9.67 23.37
CA TYR A 22 -14.30 -10.90 22.98
C TYR A 22 -13.49 -10.68 21.69
N ALA A 23 -14.09 -10.04 20.68
CA ALA A 23 -13.38 -9.69 19.45
C ALA A 23 -12.17 -8.77 19.72
N ILE A 24 -12.32 -7.74 20.57
CA ILE A 24 -11.22 -6.85 20.98
C ILE A 24 -10.09 -7.66 21.63
N HIS A 25 -10.42 -8.62 22.49
CA HIS A 25 -9.42 -9.47 23.15
C HIS A 25 -8.60 -10.27 22.14
N ILE A 26 -9.27 -10.96 21.21
CA ILE A 26 -8.61 -11.70 20.12
C ILE A 26 -7.73 -10.78 19.26
N MET A 27 -8.21 -9.59 18.92
CA MET A 27 -7.43 -8.61 18.15
C MET A 27 -6.16 -8.14 18.88
N ARG A 28 -6.24 -7.94 20.20
CA ARG A 28 -5.07 -7.57 21.03
C ARG A 28 -4.05 -8.69 21.13
N ASP A 29 -4.50 -9.94 21.18
CA ASP A 29 -3.62 -11.11 21.17
C ASP A 29 -2.96 -11.31 19.81
N GLY A 30 -3.73 -11.19 18.73
CA GLY A 30 -3.23 -11.23 17.35
C GLY A 30 -2.19 -10.13 17.07
N LEU A 31 -2.42 -8.92 17.57
CA LEU A 31 -1.46 -7.81 17.45
C LEU A 31 -0.16 -8.11 18.23
N ARG A 32 -0.27 -8.66 19.44
CA ARG A 32 0.91 -9.07 20.22
C ARG A 32 1.73 -10.13 19.51
N ALA A 33 1.08 -11.15 18.94
CA ALA A 33 1.75 -12.18 18.15
C ALA A 33 2.43 -11.59 16.90
N THR A 34 1.71 -10.78 16.14
CA THR A 34 2.23 -10.10 14.92
C THR A 34 3.51 -9.32 15.20
N VAL A 35 3.55 -8.64 16.34
CA VAL A 35 4.70 -7.81 16.75
C VAL A 35 5.84 -8.67 17.29
N SER A 36 5.52 -9.80 17.92
CA SER A 36 6.53 -10.78 18.30
C SER A 36 7.20 -11.41 17.08
N ASP A 37 6.46 -11.67 16.00
CA ASP A 37 7.00 -12.23 14.75
C ASP A 37 7.78 -11.18 13.94
N ILE A 38 7.31 -9.93 13.96
CA ILE A 38 7.89 -8.83 13.17
C ILE A 38 8.17 -7.62 14.10
N PRO A 39 9.27 -7.65 14.89
CA PRO A 39 9.53 -6.65 15.92
C PRO A 39 9.58 -5.21 15.43
N ILE A 40 10.00 -4.98 14.18
CA ILE A 40 10.07 -3.63 13.59
C ILE A 40 8.70 -2.92 13.56
N LEU A 41 7.59 -3.66 13.59
CA LEU A 41 6.24 -3.10 13.64
C LEU A 41 5.93 -2.41 14.98
N SER A 42 6.64 -2.74 16.06
CA SER A 42 6.63 -2.01 17.33
C SER A 42 7.51 -0.76 17.32
N GLY A 43 8.06 -0.42 16.15
CA GLY A 43 8.96 0.69 16.00
C GLY A 43 8.26 2.03 15.82
N GLU A 44 9.05 3.08 15.95
CA GLU A 44 8.71 4.43 15.51
C GLU A 44 9.85 5.05 14.70
N VAL A 45 9.50 5.87 13.72
CA VAL A 45 10.46 6.59 12.89
C VAL A 45 10.94 7.84 13.63
N LYS A 46 12.25 7.95 13.84
CA LYS A 46 12.92 9.15 14.35
C LYS A 46 14.10 9.54 13.47
N TRP A 47 14.68 10.70 13.74
CA TRP A 47 15.97 11.06 13.16
C TRP A 47 17.07 10.16 13.68
N ALA A 48 17.97 9.75 12.78
CA ALA A 48 19.21 9.12 13.18
C ALA A 48 20.14 10.22 13.72
N CYS A 49 20.27 10.32 15.04
CA CYS A 49 21.18 11.27 15.70
C CYS A 49 22.28 10.53 16.47
N PRO A 50 23.56 10.95 16.36
CA PRO A 50 24.12 11.87 15.37
C PRO A 50 24.34 11.16 14.01
N SER A 51 23.99 11.83 12.90
CA SER A 51 24.25 11.33 11.53
C SER A 51 24.94 12.39 10.68
N LYS A 52 25.91 11.97 9.85
CA LYS A 52 26.54 12.81 8.83
C LYS A 52 25.67 12.99 7.58
N GLN A 53 24.71 12.09 7.36
CA GLN A 53 23.80 12.13 6.21
C GLN A 53 22.54 12.91 6.57
N LYS A 54 22.34 14.05 5.92
CA LYS A 54 21.12 14.86 6.05
C LYS A 54 19.91 14.02 5.65
N GLY A 55 18.87 14.04 6.48
CA GLY A 55 17.61 13.35 6.18
C GLY A 55 17.57 11.87 6.62
N LEU A 56 18.66 11.33 7.20
CA LEU A 56 18.69 9.94 7.65
C LEU A 56 17.71 9.69 8.80
N ARG A 57 16.88 8.67 8.66
CA ARG A 57 15.90 8.24 9.66
C ARG A 57 16.26 6.86 10.19
N ALA A 58 15.97 6.65 11.47
CA ALA A 58 16.13 5.38 12.17
C ALA A 58 14.78 4.91 12.69
N ILE A 59 14.63 3.59 12.80
CA ILE A 59 13.49 2.96 13.44
C ILE A 59 13.92 2.56 14.85
N HIS A 60 13.25 3.12 15.86
CA HIS A 60 13.46 2.74 17.25
C HIS A 60 12.38 1.76 17.68
N VAL A 61 12.80 0.52 17.93
CA VAL A 61 11.93 -0.58 18.37
C VAL A 61 11.70 -0.49 19.88
N GLY A 62 10.54 -0.93 20.34
CA GLY A 62 10.21 -1.01 21.78
C GLY A 62 8.94 -0.27 22.20
N ARG A 63 8.21 0.35 21.25
CA ARG A 63 6.90 0.93 21.53
C ARG A 63 5.83 -0.15 21.44
N ARG A 64 5.03 -0.34 22.47
CA ARG A 64 3.86 -1.23 22.38
C ARG A 64 2.89 -0.66 21.34
N PRO A 65 2.57 -1.38 20.25
CA PRO A 65 1.63 -0.88 19.26
C PRO A 65 0.23 -0.85 19.85
N GLU A 66 -0.50 0.17 19.45
CA GLU A 66 -1.82 0.48 19.98
C GLU A 66 -2.89 -0.01 19.02
N LEU A 67 -3.90 -0.68 19.57
CA LEU A 67 -5.14 -1.01 18.88
C LEU A 67 -6.18 0.05 19.24
N VAL A 68 -6.43 0.98 18.32
CA VAL A 68 -7.56 1.90 18.43
C VAL A 68 -8.84 1.11 18.21
N VAL A 69 -9.83 1.28 19.09
CA VAL A 69 -11.13 0.64 18.95
C VAL A 69 -12.18 1.71 18.74
N LYS A 70 -13.00 1.56 17.70
CA LYS A 70 -14.17 2.40 17.45
C LYS A 70 -15.41 1.53 17.31
N ASP A 71 -16.52 2.00 17.86
CA ASP A 71 -17.83 1.37 17.71
C ASP A 71 -18.72 2.27 16.87
N LEU A 72 -19.03 1.82 15.66
CA LEU A 72 -19.93 2.46 14.70
C LEU A 72 -21.14 1.56 14.40
N THR A 73 -21.48 0.63 15.30
CA THR A 73 -22.63 -0.28 15.12
C THR A 73 -23.98 0.44 14.98
N ALA A 74 -24.08 1.66 15.51
CA ALA A 74 -25.24 2.54 15.38
C ALA A 74 -25.21 3.46 14.12
N SER A 75 -24.16 3.37 13.30
CA SER A 75 -24.04 4.14 12.04
C SER A 75 -24.76 3.44 10.88
N HIS A 76 -24.75 4.06 9.70
CA HIS A 76 -25.28 3.47 8.46
C HIS A 76 -24.38 2.36 7.89
N LEU A 77 -23.15 2.21 8.38
CA LEU A 77 -22.22 1.19 7.90
C LEU A 77 -22.64 -0.19 8.41
N GLY A 78 -23.15 -1.01 7.49
CA GLY A 78 -23.47 -2.42 7.72
C GLY A 78 -22.63 -3.35 6.85
N PHE A 79 -22.14 -4.46 7.42
CA PHE A 79 -21.36 -5.44 6.66
C PHE A 79 -22.18 -6.05 5.52
N ALA A 80 -23.46 -6.36 5.76
CA ALA A 80 -24.35 -6.93 4.75
C ALA A 80 -24.54 -5.97 3.57
N ASP A 81 -24.73 -4.67 3.85
CA ASP A 81 -24.92 -3.64 2.84
C ASP A 81 -23.63 -3.38 2.03
N LEU A 82 -22.49 -3.30 2.72
CA LEU A 82 -21.18 -3.21 2.07
C LEU A 82 -20.92 -4.43 1.17
N HIS A 83 -21.23 -5.64 1.65
CA HIS A 83 -21.06 -6.86 0.86
C HIS A 83 -21.98 -6.88 -0.37
N ALA A 84 -23.25 -6.47 -0.21
CA ALA A 84 -24.21 -6.40 -1.33
C ALA A 84 -23.81 -5.39 -2.42
N THR A 85 -23.03 -4.37 -2.06
CA THR A 85 -22.54 -3.31 -2.96
C THR A 85 -21.07 -3.50 -3.36
N TYR A 86 -20.47 -4.67 -3.08
CA TYR A 86 -19.08 -5.01 -3.41
C TYR A 86 -18.03 -4.08 -2.77
N PHE A 87 -18.28 -3.64 -1.54
CA PHE A 87 -17.37 -2.83 -0.72
C PHE A 87 -16.92 -1.53 -1.43
N PRO A 88 -17.86 -0.62 -1.73
CA PRO A 88 -17.55 0.61 -2.44
C PRO A 88 -16.52 1.44 -1.65
N PRO A 89 -15.38 1.84 -2.25
CA PRO A 89 -14.33 2.56 -1.52
C PRO A 89 -14.77 3.88 -0.91
N PHE A 90 -15.79 4.55 -1.46
CA PHE A 90 -16.30 5.81 -0.92
C PHE A 90 -17.04 5.65 0.41
N GLU A 91 -17.57 4.46 0.74
CA GLU A 91 -18.12 4.15 2.07
C GLU A 91 -17.01 3.81 3.09
N LEU A 92 -15.80 3.52 2.60
CA LEU A 92 -14.65 3.09 3.41
C LEU A 92 -13.70 4.27 3.67
N ASP A 93 -14.21 5.32 4.32
CA ASP A 93 -13.44 6.52 4.63
C ASP A 93 -12.26 6.21 5.57
N GLY A 94 -11.04 6.39 5.07
CA GLY A 94 -9.82 6.14 5.82
C GLY A 94 -9.58 7.11 6.98
N ASP A 95 -10.20 8.29 7.00
CA ASP A 95 -10.10 9.22 8.14
C ASP A 95 -10.98 8.76 9.31
N ILE A 96 -12.03 7.98 9.02
CA ILE A 96 -12.88 7.35 10.03
C ILE A 96 -12.31 5.98 10.43
N LEU A 97 -11.93 5.16 9.45
CA LEU A 97 -11.65 3.74 9.61
C LEU A 97 -10.17 3.38 9.88
N CYS A 98 -9.23 4.33 9.73
CA CYS A 98 -7.81 4.11 10.05
C CYS A 98 -7.36 4.94 11.27
N ALA A 99 -6.39 4.39 12.01
CA ALA A 99 -5.87 5.02 13.24
C ALA A 99 -5.03 6.28 13.00
N GLN A 100 -4.57 6.53 11.78
CA GLN A 100 -3.65 7.63 11.44
C GLN A 100 -4.07 8.34 10.14
N PRO A 101 -3.82 9.66 10.02
CA PRO A 101 -3.93 10.41 8.77
C PRO A 101 -3.07 9.78 7.67
N GLY A 102 -3.51 9.83 6.41
CA GLY A 102 -2.73 9.30 5.28
C GLY A 102 -1.43 10.07 5.10
N PHE A 103 -1.49 11.38 5.37
CA PHE A 103 -0.33 12.28 5.43
C PHE A 103 -0.27 12.93 6.82
N PRO A 104 0.56 12.42 7.73
CA PRO A 104 0.70 13.03 9.05
C PRO A 104 1.36 14.40 8.98
N GLN A 105 0.88 15.33 9.80
CA GLN A 105 1.43 16.70 9.91
C GLN A 105 2.82 16.70 10.56
N GLN A 106 3.06 15.78 11.49
CA GLN A 106 4.34 15.59 12.18
C GLN A 106 5.13 14.44 11.53
N TRP A 107 6.44 14.62 11.35
CA TRP A 107 7.29 13.70 10.56
C TRP A 107 8.24 12.84 11.42
N ILE A 108 8.11 12.92 12.74
CA ILE A 108 8.96 12.25 13.74
C ILE A 108 8.03 11.63 14.79
N GLY A 109 8.43 10.50 15.38
CA GLY A 109 7.60 9.77 16.35
C GLY A 109 6.44 9.03 15.68
N LEU A 110 6.53 8.81 14.37
CA LEU A 110 5.52 8.12 13.61
C LEU A 110 5.63 6.61 13.85
N PRO A 111 4.58 5.94 14.38
CA PRO A 111 4.61 4.49 14.52
C PRO A 111 4.78 3.79 13.17
N ILE A 112 5.53 2.70 13.12
CA ILE A 112 5.64 1.89 11.91
C ILE A 112 4.30 1.22 11.58
N LEU A 113 3.59 0.77 12.61
CA LEU A 113 2.26 0.17 12.50
C LEU A 113 1.27 0.94 13.39
N ALA A 114 0.17 1.38 12.78
CA ALA A 114 -0.98 1.91 13.49
C ALA A 114 -2.22 1.06 13.16
N THR A 115 -2.85 0.48 14.17
CA THR A 115 -3.98 -0.43 13.98
C THR A 115 -5.27 0.13 14.54
N GLN A 116 -6.36 -0.03 13.80
CA GLN A 116 -7.70 0.27 14.25
C GLN A 116 -8.61 -0.94 14.00
N ALA A 117 -9.45 -1.26 14.99
CA ALA A 117 -10.59 -2.14 14.86
C ALA A 117 -11.86 -1.28 14.94
N THR A 118 -12.64 -1.26 13.86
CA THR A 118 -13.92 -0.53 13.83
C THR A 118 -15.07 -1.51 13.74
N PHE A 119 -15.91 -1.55 14.78
CA PHE A 119 -17.12 -2.37 14.78
C PHE A 119 -18.21 -1.67 13.98
N ILE A 120 -18.84 -2.40 13.06
CA ILE A 120 -19.95 -1.93 12.22
C ILE A 120 -21.12 -2.90 12.39
N ASN A 121 -22.31 -2.56 11.87
CA ASN A 121 -23.45 -3.46 11.99
C ASN A 121 -23.15 -4.81 11.30
N GLY A 122 -23.13 -5.90 12.08
CA GLY A 122 -22.85 -7.25 11.60
C GLY A 122 -21.38 -7.53 11.22
N GLY A 123 -20.43 -6.65 11.55
CA GLY A 123 -19.04 -6.82 11.13
C GLY A 123 -17.99 -6.01 11.86
N ILE A 124 -16.75 -6.18 11.41
CA ILE A 124 -15.56 -5.47 11.91
C ILE A 124 -14.66 -5.11 10.73
N THR A 125 -14.09 -3.91 10.76
CA THR A 125 -13.00 -3.52 9.87
C THR A 125 -11.68 -3.52 10.63
N THR A 126 -10.61 -3.94 9.97
CA THR A 126 -9.25 -3.88 10.50
C THR A 126 -8.24 -3.57 9.41
N VAL A 127 -7.06 -3.16 9.83
CA VAL A 127 -5.92 -2.87 8.94
C VAL A 127 -4.86 -3.96 9.12
N LEU A 128 -4.24 -4.42 8.02
CA LEU A 128 -3.19 -5.45 7.92
C LEU A 128 -3.65 -6.91 7.85
N LYS A 129 -3.24 -7.61 6.76
CA LYS A 129 -3.52 -9.02 6.51
C LYS A 129 -2.87 -9.97 7.53
N ILE A 130 -1.59 -9.76 7.87
CA ILE A 130 -0.86 -10.58 8.85
C ILE A 130 -1.53 -10.52 10.23
N LEU A 131 -2.04 -9.35 10.62
CA LEU A 131 -2.84 -9.22 11.84
C LEU A 131 -4.08 -10.11 11.78
N ALA A 132 -4.83 -10.07 10.68
CA ALA A 132 -6.02 -10.90 10.50
C ALA A 132 -5.71 -12.41 10.54
N GLU A 133 -4.57 -12.82 9.97
CA GLU A 133 -4.08 -14.21 10.04
C GLU A 133 -3.74 -14.62 11.48
N ASN A 134 -3.00 -13.80 12.21
CA ASN A 134 -2.69 -14.07 13.61
C ASN A 134 -3.94 -14.11 14.50
N CYS A 135 -4.92 -13.23 14.27
CA CYS A 135 -6.21 -13.29 14.98
C CYS A 135 -6.96 -14.61 14.73
N ARG A 136 -6.84 -15.20 13.53
CA ARG A 136 -7.47 -16.49 13.20
C ARG A 136 -6.89 -17.63 14.05
N ASN A 137 -5.59 -17.59 14.34
CA ASN A 137 -4.91 -18.63 15.12
C ASN A 137 -5.37 -18.70 16.58
N PHE A 138 -5.84 -17.57 17.15
CA PHE A 138 -6.39 -17.52 18.51
C PHE A 138 -7.87 -17.94 18.61
N ARG A 139 -8.54 -18.26 17.49
CA ARG A 139 -9.96 -18.67 17.49
C ARG A 139 -10.17 -20.16 17.79
N THR A 140 -9.12 -20.98 17.76
CA THR A 140 -9.21 -22.41 18.08
C THR A 140 -8.96 -22.63 19.59
N PRO A 141 -9.78 -23.42 20.31
CA PRO A 141 -9.61 -23.68 21.76
C PRO A 141 -8.26 -24.32 22.15
N TYR A 142 -7.53 -24.84 21.16
CA TYR A 142 -6.20 -25.43 21.28
C TYR A 142 -5.15 -24.68 20.45
N GLY A 143 -5.37 -23.39 20.18
CA GLY A 143 -4.51 -22.55 19.34
C GLY A 143 -3.10 -22.46 19.92
N GLN A 144 -2.26 -23.44 19.58
CA GLN A 144 -0.82 -23.30 19.66
C GLN A 144 -0.50 -22.03 18.88
N SER A 145 0.20 -21.10 19.53
CA SER A 145 0.88 -20.00 18.85
C SER A 145 1.47 -20.58 17.57
N SER A 146 0.96 -20.15 16.40
CA SER A 146 1.52 -20.56 15.12
C SER A 146 3.02 -20.40 15.21
N SER A 147 3.77 -21.39 14.69
CA SER A 147 5.23 -21.42 14.70
C SER A 147 5.78 -20.00 14.62
N LYS A 148 6.48 -19.55 15.68
CA LYS A 148 7.10 -18.21 15.69
C LYS A 148 7.79 -18.03 14.36
N VAL A 149 7.28 -17.11 13.53
CA VAL A 149 7.91 -16.84 12.24
C VAL A 149 9.15 -16.03 12.58
N GLN A 150 10.26 -16.73 12.84
CA GLN A 150 11.54 -16.07 13.00
C GLN A 150 11.98 -15.61 11.62
N LEU A 151 11.75 -14.33 11.35
CA LEU A 151 12.24 -13.71 10.13
C LEU A 151 13.79 -13.67 10.18
N PRO A 152 14.46 -14.09 9.09
CA PRO A 152 15.91 -14.03 9.00
C PRO A 152 16.41 -12.59 9.24
N PRO A 153 17.50 -12.38 10.00
CA PRO A 153 18.10 -11.06 10.21
C PRO A 153 18.40 -10.32 8.89
N GLU A 154 18.72 -11.07 7.83
CA GLU A 154 19.05 -10.57 6.49
C GLU A 154 17.88 -9.78 5.87
N LEU A 155 16.63 -10.04 6.28
CA LEU A 155 15.47 -9.29 5.78
C LEU A 155 15.44 -7.84 6.27
N PHE A 156 16.18 -7.55 7.34
CA PHE A 156 16.28 -6.23 7.95
C PHE A 156 17.54 -5.47 7.53
N ASP A 157 18.49 -6.13 6.85
CA ASP A 157 19.74 -5.50 6.43
C ASP A 157 19.50 -4.45 5.34
N ARG A 158 19.96 -3.23 5.60
CA ARG A 158 19.86 -2.07 4.70
C ARG A 158 21.15 -1.78 3.97
N ALA A 159 22.26 -2.42 4.33
CA ALA A 159 23.57 -2.18 3.72
C ALA A 159 23.55 -2.34 2.18
N PRO A 160 22.83 -3.32 1.59
CA PRO A 160 22.75 -3.45 0.13
C PRO A 160 22.21 -2.22 -0.61
N LEU A 161 21.43 -1.35 0.04
CA LEU A 161 20.90 -0.11 -0.55
C LEU A 161 21.88 1.07 -0.45
N MET A 162 22.96 0.92 0.31
CA MET A 162 23.92 1.98 0.59
C MET A 162 25.16 1.89 -0.31
N TYR A 163 25.26 0.85 -1.15
CA TYR A 163 26.35 0.71 -2.11
C TYR A 163 26.05 1.52 -3.37
N ASP A 164 27.05 2.27 -3.81
CA ASP A 164 27.07 2.87 -5.14
C ASP A 164 27.49 1.79 -6.14
N SER A 165 26.65 1.53 -7.13
CA SER A 165 26.95 0.61 -8.23
C SER A 165 27.91 1.20 -9.25
N GLY A 166 28.23 2.50 -9.14
CA GLY A 166 29.12 3.22 -10.06
C GLY A 166 28.48 3.50 -11.42
N HIS A 167 27.15 3.36 -11.54
CA HIS A 167 26.40 3.54 -12.79
C HIS A 167 25.99 4.99 -13.11
N GLY A 168 26.54 5.97 -12.39
CA GLY A 168 26.28 7.39 -12.63
C GLY A 168 25.27 7.98 -11.65
N LEU A 169 24.89 9.23 -11.88
CA LEU A 169 23.92 9.93 -11.03
C LEU A 169 22.50 9.49 -11.39
N THR A 170 21.58 9.52 -10.43
CA THR A 170 20.14 9.24 -10.69
C THR A 170 19.56 10.11 -11.82
N SER A 171 20.11 11.31 -12.04
CA SER A 171 19.74 12.20 -13.14
C SER A 171 20.08 11.68 -14.53
N ASP A 172 20.99 10.72 -14.63
CA ASP A 172 21.52 10.20 -15.89
C ASP A 172 20.65 9.05 -16.44
N HIS A 173 19.69 8.59 -15.63
CA HIS A 173 18.80 7.47 -15.90
C HIS A 173 17.42 7.96 -16.33
N ALA A 174 16.98 7.55 -17.53
CA ALA A 174 15.71 7.99 -18.12
C ALA A 174 14.46 7.54 -17.34
N GLU A 175 14.60 6.49 -16.52
CA GLU A 175 13.54 5.96 -15.66
C GLU A 175 13.26 6.81 -14.42
N TYR A 176 14.17 7.72 -14.03
CA TYR A 176 13.98 8.59 -12.86
C TYR A 176 13.75 10.04 -13.27
N VAL A 177 12.89 10.70 -12.50
CA VAL A 177 12.72 12.15 -12.58
C VAL A 177 13.22 12.75 -11.27
N VAL A 178 14.38 13.39 -11.31
CA VAL A 178 14.93 14.11 -10.15
C VAL A 178 14.17 15.43 -9.99
N LEU A 179 13.40 15.55 -8.91
CA LEU A 179 12.71 16.79 -8.60
C LEU A 179 13.71 17.86 -8.11
N PRO A 180 13.55 19.13 -8.54
CA PRO A 180 14.49 20.21 -8.18
C PRO A 180 14.45 20.56 -6.69
N SER A 181 13.37 20.22 -5.99
CA SER A 181 13.23 20.42 -4.54
C SER A 181 12.41 19.31 -3.90
N SER A 182 12.62 19.12 -2.59
CA SER A 182 11.83 18.19 -1.80
C SER A 182 10.40 18.73 -1.62
N PRO A 183 9.36 17.93 -1.90
CA PRO A 183 7.99 18.35 -1.63
C PRO A 183 7.80 18.67 -0.14
N THR A 184 7.21 19.83 0.16
CA THR A 184 6.94 20.30 1.53
C THR A 184 5.61 19.80 2.09
N GLY A 185 4.74 19.23 1.24
CA GLY A 185 3.42 18.75 1.61
C GLY A 185 2.88 17.71 0.62
N PRO A 186 1.65 17.25 0.84
CA PRO A 186 0.99 16.34 -0.10
C PRO A 186 0.84 17.01 -1.48
N PRO A 187 0.95 16.25 -2.58
CA PRO A 187 0.68 16.76 -3.92
C PRO A 187 -0.70 17.47 -4.01
N PRO A 188 -0.82 18.64 -4.65
CA PRO A 188 -2.07 19.41 -4.68
C PRO A 188 -3.27 18.65 -5.26
N PHE A 189 -3.05 17.70 -6.17
CA PHE A 189 -4.12 16.89 -6.74
C PHE A 189 -4.77 15.96 -5.71
N LEU A 190 -4.04 15.55 -4.67
CA LEU A 190 -4.59 14.77 -3.54
C LEU A 190 -5.45 15.62 -2.60
N LEU A 191 -5.41 16.95 -2.72
CA LEU A 191 -6.23 17.87 -1.93
C LEU A 191 -7.58 18.18 -2.61
N LYS A 192 -7.78 17.72 -3.85
CA LYS A 192 -9.04 17.90 -4.56
C LYS A 192 -10.07 16.91 -4.02
N SER A 193 -11.34 17.34 -4.00
CA SER A 193 -12.44 16.42 -3.73
C SER A 193 -12.52 15.37 -4.84
N THR A 194 -12.30 14.11 -4.49
CA THR A 194 -12.33 12.97 -5.41
C THR A 194 -13.23 11.88 -4.85
N GLN A 195 -13.93 11.17 -5.73
CA GLN A 195 -14.61 9.93 -5.38
C GLN A 195 -13.79 8.74 -5.88
N SER A 196 -13.84 7.64 -5.13
CA SER A 196 -13.15 6.40 -5.46
C SER A 196 -14.15 5.37 -5.97
N ALA A 197 -13.77 4.64 -7.01
CA ALA A 197 -14.57 3.57 -7.62
C ALA A 197 -13.70 2.35 -7.94
N ILE A 198 -14.30 1.17 -7.92
CA ILE A 198 -13.65 -0.08 -8.35
C ILE A 198 -14.18 -0.44 -9.73
N PHE A 199 -13.26 -0.66 -10.66
CA PHE A 199 -13.57 -1.18 -11.99
C PHE A 199 -13.11 -2.63 -12.08
N TYR A 200 -14.05 -3.53 -12.34
CA TYR A 200 -13.75 -4.95 -12.54
C TYR A 200 -13.61 -5.26 -14.03
N LEU A 201 -12.47 -5.85 -14.40
CA LEU A 201 -12.28 -6.47 -15.71
C LEU A 201 -12.35 -7.98 -15.55
N SER A 202 -13.28 -8.62 -16.27
CA SER A 202 -13.37 -10.07 -16.29
C SER A 202 -12.11 -10.71 -16.90
N PRO A 203 -11.82 -12.00 -16.61
CA PRO A 203 -10.72 -12.71 -17.25
C PRO A 203 -10.76 -12.67 -18.79
N SER A 204 -11.95 -12.76 -19.39
CA SER A 204 -12.12 -12.65 -20.85
C SER A 204 -11.84 -11.25 -21.38
N ALA A 205 -12.26 -10.21 -20.65
CA ALA A 205 -11.95 -8.81 -21.00
C ALA A 205 -10.44 -8.54 -20.90
N LEU A 206 -9.76 -9.08 -19.88
CA LEU A 206 -8.31 -8.98 -19.73
C LEU A 206 -7.56 -9.67 -20.88
N ALA A 207 -8.02 -10.85 -21.31
CA ALA A 207 -7.45 -11.56 -22.44
C ALA A 207 -7.65 -10.77 -23.75
N ALA A 208 -8.86 -10.26 -23.99
CA ALA A 208 -9.15 -9.43 -25.16
C ALA A 208 -8.32 -8.14 -25.19
N LEU A 209 -8.20 -7.46 -24.04
CA LEU A 209 -7.39 -6.25 -23.89
C LEU A 209 -5.91 -6.54 -24.18
N LYS A 210 -5.37 -7.63 -23.63
CA LYS A 210 -3.98 -8.01 -23.89
C LYS A 210 -3.76 -8.27 -25.38
N THR A 211 -4.64 -9.03 -26.02
CA THR A 211 -4.56 -9.30 -27.47
C THR A 211 -4.61 -8.01 -28.28
N ALA A 212 -5.49 -7.07 -27.94
CA ALA A 212 -5.60 -5.78 -28.63
C ALA A 212 -4.37 -4.87 -28.43
N ALA A 213 -3.68 -4.99 -27.29
CA ALA A 213 -2.47 -4.23 -26.98
C ALA A 213 -1.18 -4.93 -27.45
N SER A 214 -1.25 -6.20 -27.81
CA SER A 214 -0.08 -6.97 -28.25
C SER A 214 0.46 -6.45 -29.59
N PRO A 215 1.79 -6.40 -29.77
CA PRO A 215 2.41 -6.06 -31.05
C PRO A 215 1.93 -6.99 -32.16
N VAL A 216 1.64 -6.45 -33.35
CA VAL A 216 1.26 -7.25 -34.51
C VAL A 216 2.53 -7.81 -35.17
N PRO A 217 2.67 -9.14 -35.35
CA PRO A 217 3.82 -9.73 -36.03
C PRO A 217 3.91 -9.23 -37.48
N GLY A 218 5.04 -8.63 -37.87
CA GLY A 218 5.32 -8.24 -39.25
C GLY A 218 5.28 -6.75 -39.57
N ASN A 219 4.99 -5.87 -38.60
CA ASN A 219 5.09 -4.42 -38.81
C ASN A 219 6.57 -3.96 -38.66
N GLN A 220 7.40 -4.32 -39.64
CA GLN A 220 8.86 -4.07 -39.64
C GLN A 220 9.25 -2.58 -39.73
N ASN A 221 8.27 -1.67 -39.89
CA ASN A 221 8.52 -0.22 -40.01
C ASN A 221 8.77 0.49 -38.67
N ARG A 222 8.75 -0.22 -37.54
CA ARG A 222 9.03 0.36 -36.21
C ARG A 222 10.04 -0.50 -35.46
N SER A 223 11.32 -0.26 -35.74
CA SER A 223 12.48 -0.91 -35.09
C SER A 223 12.56 -0.72 -33.56
N SER A 224 11.66 0.08 -32.97
CA SER A 224 11.56 0.41 -31.54
C SER A 224 10.34 -0.18 -30.82
N GLU A 225 9.45 -0.92 -31.48
CA GLU A 225 8.29 -1.50 -30.79
C GLU A 225 8.68 -2.67 -29.87
N PRO A 226 8.15 -2.73 -28.64
CA PRO A 226 8.46 -3.81 -27.70
C PRO A 226 7.97 -5.14 -28.25
N LYS A 227 8.77 -6.20 -28.12
CA LYS A 227 8.42 -7.54 -28.62
C LYS A 227 7.31 -8.22 -27.82
N TRP A 228 7.03 -7.73 -26.62
CA TRP A 228 6.05 -8.29 -25.69
C TRP A 228 5.56 -7.22 -24.72
N ASN A 229 4.29 -7.32 -24.32
CA ASN A 229 3.66 -6.51 -23.27
C ASN A 229 2.96 -7.42 -22.25
N SER A 230 2.99 -6.99 -20.99
CA SER A 230 2.30 -7.64 -19.89
C SER A 230 0.82 -7.27 -19.85
N THR A 231 0.02 -8.02 -19.07
CA THR A 231 -1.36 -7.64 -18.78
C THR A 231 -1.41 -6.31 -18.01
N HIS A 232 -0.44 -6.05 -17.14
CA HIS A 232 -0.32 -4.78 -16.43
C HIS A 232 -0.11 -3.62 -17.39
N ASP A 233 0.76 -3.77 -18.40
CA ASP A 233 1.03 -2.73 -19.40
C ASP A 233 -0.25 -2.38 -20.18
N ALA A 234 -1.01 -3.41 -20.58
CA ALA A 234 -2.27 -3.23 -21.30
C ALA A 234 -3.33 -2.52 -20.45
N ILE A 235 -3.44 -2.85 -19.15
CA ILE A 235 -4.34 -2.17 -18.20
C ILE A 235 -3.89 -0.72 -17.98
N SER A 236 -2.61 -0.49 -17.70
CA SER A 236 -2.06 0.86 -17.46
C SER A 236 -2.26 1.76 -18.67
N ALA A 237 -2.05 1.24 -19.89
CA ALA A 237 -2.35 1.95 -21.13
C ALA A 237 -3.85 2.24 -21.31
N LEU A 238 -4.73 1.28 -21.00
CA LEU A 238 -6.18 1.48 -21.05
C LEU A 238 -6.64 2.56 -20.07
N VAL A 239 -6.18 2.50 -18.82
CA VAL A 239 -6.51 3.49 -17.78
C VAL A 239 -6.04 4.86 -18.22
N TRP A 240 -4.78 4.98 -18.64
CA TRP A 240 -4.22 6.26 -19.09
C TRP A 240 -5.03 6.83 -20.26
N ARG A 241 -5.28 6.04 -21.32
CA ARG A 241 -6.10 6.46 -22.47
C ARG A 241 -7.51 6.87 -22.05
N SER A 242 -8.12 6.15 -21.13
CA SER A 242 -9.49 6.43 -20.66
C SER A 242 -9.55 7.75 -19.89
N VAL A 243 -8.57 8.00 -19.01
CA VAL A 243 -8.44 9.27 -18.29
C VAL A 243 -8.23 10.42 -19.28
N LEU A 244 -7.29 10.29 -20.22
CA LEU A 244 -7.02 11.32 -21.24
C LEU A 244 -8.27 11.65 -22.05
N THR A 245 -8.96 10.61 -22.53
CA THR A 245 -10.19 10.75 -23.31
C THR A 245 -11.27 11.50 -22.53
N ALA A 246 -11.50 11.12 -21.26
CA ALA A 246 -12.46 11.78 -20.39
C ALA A 246 -12.07 13.25 -20.13
N THR A 247 -10.80 13.52 -19.80
CA THR A 247 -10.33 14.88 -19.52
C THR A 247 -10.36 15.79 -20.75
N TYR A 248 -10.07 15.26 -21.94
CA TYR A 248 -10.16 15.99 -23.19
C TYR A 248 -11.61 16.33 -23.54
N ALA A 249 -12.53 15.38 -23.36
CA ALA A 249 -13.96 15.59 -23.62
C ALA A 249 -14.55 16.73 -22.78
N VAL A 250 -14.08 16.93 -21.54
CA VAL A 250 -14.47 18.04 -20.67
C VAL A 250 -13.57 19.28 -20.79
N ARG A 251 -12.72 19.34 -21.83
CA ARG A 251 -11.81 20.46 -22.15
C ARG A 251 -10.87 20.86 -21.00
N GLN A 252 -10.48 19.90 -20.16
CA GLN A 252 -9.48 20.13 -19.11
C GLN A 252 -8.03 20.04 -19.62
N ILE A 253 -7.82 19.42 -20.78
CA ILE A 253 -6.54 19.34 -21.47
C ILE A 253 -6.71 19.68 -22.96
N SER A 254 -5.68 20.26 -23.57
CA SER A 254 -5.63 20.49 -25.02
C SER A 254 -5.14 19.23 -25.76
N ALA A 255 -5.31 19.21 -27.09
CA ALA A 255 -4.91 18.06 -27.91
C ALA A 255 -3.38 17.87 -27.97
N ASP A 256 -2.62 18.94 -27.75
CA ASP A 256 -1.16 19.01 -27.74
C ASP A 256 -0.56 18.95 -26.32
N ALA A 257 -1.41 18.75 -25.30
CA ALA A 257 -0.95 18.68 -23.92
C ALA A 257 0.02 17.50 -23.72
N LEU A 258 1.22 17.80 -23.22
CA LEU A 258 2.15 16.77 -22.77
C LEU A 258 1.58 16.10 -21.52
N THR A 259 1.44 14.78 -21.55
CA THR A 259 0.97 14.00 -20.39
C THR A 259 1.96 12.90 -20.07
N SER A 260 1.99 12.48 -18.81
CA SER A 260 2.86 11.40 -18.34
C SER A 260 2.05 10.43 -17.49
N ILE A 261 2.51 9.18 -17.47
CA ILE A 261 2.07 8.13 -16.56
C ILE A 261 3.27 7.75 -15.70
N SER A 262 3.06 7.65 -14.39
CA SER A 262 4.07 7.17 -13.44
C SER A 262 3.57 5.88 -12.81
N LEU A 263 4.40 4.84 -12.84
CA LEU A 263 4.08 3.52 -12.32
C LEU A 263 5.14 3.15 -11.29
N ALA A 264 4.69 2.70 -10.11
CA ALA A 264 5.59 2.17 -9.10
C ALA A 264 6.05 0.77 -9.50
N VAL A 265 7.36 0.54 -9.55
CA VAL A 265 7.96 -0.75 -9.91
C VAL A 265 8.75 -1.31 -8.72
N ASP A 266 8.61 -2.60 -8.44
CA ASP A 266 9.45 -3.26 -7.44
C ASP A 266 10.91 -3.29 -7.91
N GLY A 267 11.77 -2.58 -7.19
CA GLY A 267 13.18 -2.42 -7.52
C GLY A 267 14.07 -3.55 -7.00
N ARG A 268 13.57 -4.50 -6.20
CA ARG A 268 14.39 -5.55 -5.54
C ARG A 268 15.28 -6.31 -6.52
N ALA A 269 14.69 -6.80 -7.62
CA ALA A 269 15.42 -7.56 -8.62
C ALA A 269 16.39 -6.71 -9.47
N ARG A 270 16.25 -5.38 -9.40
CA ARG A 270 17.06 -4.40 -10.12
C ARG A 270 18.17 -3.79 -9.25
N ASN A 271 18.18 -4.10 -7.95
CA ASN A 271 19.30 -3.75 -7.08
C ASN A 271 20.54 -4.55 -7.48
N ASP A 272 21.73 -4.02 -7.22
CA ASP A 272 22.99 -4.73 -7.41
C ASP A 272 23.74 -4.87 -6.07
N PRO A 273 23.84 -6.09 -5.50
CA PRO A 273 23.22 -7.34 -5.97
C PRO A 273 21.69 -7.36 -5.78
N PRO A 274 20.94 -8.21 -6.50
CA PRO A 274 19.50 -8.32 -6.34
C PRO A 274 19.08 -8.63 -4.90
N LEU A 275 18.06 -7.93 -4.42
CA LEU A 275 17.49 -8.17 -3.10
C LEU A 275 16.55 -9.37 -3.11
N ARG A 276 16.43 -10.01 -1.96
CA ARG A 276 15.47 -11.11 -1.78
C ARG A 276 14.03 -10.62 -1.95
N PRO A 277 13.11 -11.44 -2.49
CA PRO A 277 11.69 -11.08 -2.61
C PRO A 277 11.01 -10.75 -1.28
N ASP A 278 11.46 -11.38 -0.18
CA ASP A 278 10.95 -11.21 1.19
C ASP A 278 11.66 -10.09 1.97
N TRP A 279 12.59 -9.36 1.34
CA TRP A 279 13.28 -8.24 1.98
C TRP A 279 12.28 -7.18 2.45
N LEU A 280 12.33 -6.82 3.74
CA LEU A 280 11.36 -5.92 4.34
C LEU A 280 11.70 -4.48 4.01
N GLY A 281 10.76 -3.65 3.61
CA GLY A 281 10.99 -2.21 3.39
C GLY A 281 10.66 -1.75 1.97
N ASN A 282 10.91 -0.48 1.69
CA ASN A 282 10.60 0.14 0.40
C ASN A 282 11.82 0.07 -0.52
N VAL A 283 11.63 -0.58 -1.67
CA VAL A 283 12.54 -0.56 -2.82
C VAL A 283 11.63 -0.44 -4.04
N THR A 284 11.32 0.80 -4.38
CA THR A 284 10.35 1.14 -5.40
C THR A 284 10.99 2.14 -6.34
N LEU A 285 10.88 1.89 -7.64
CA LEU A 285 11.26 2.80 -8.72
C LEU A 285 10.01 3.53 -9.23
#